data_AF-A0A965YEJ4-F1
#
_entry.id   AF-A0A965YEJ4-F1
#
_cell.length_a   1.000
_cell.length_b   1.000
_cell.length_c   1.000
_cell.angle_alpha   90.00
_cell.angle_beta   90.00
_cell.angle_gamma   90.00
#
_symmetry.space_group_name_H-M   'P 1'
#
loop_
_entity.id
_entity.type
_entity.pdbx_description
1 polymer ?
#
loop_
_entity_poly.entity_id
_entity_poly.type
_entity_poly.pdbx_seq_one_letter_code
_entity_poly.pdbx_strand_id
1 'polypeptide(L)' 'MIDLSKVIGVYGLCNTGAVLVHAIDYPEDKVLASINGENPQWCELTEACREGEDELETGFFLGSIFVPICEVMRFYGGSE' A
#
# COMPACT_ATOMS: atom_id res chain seq x y z
N MET A 1 9.62 -16.08 4.50
CA MET A 1 8.19 -16.47 4.40
C MET A 1 7.38 -15.25 4.77
N ILE A 2 6.45 -14.83 3.92
CA ILE A 2 5.63 -13.64 4.16
C ILE A 2 4.60 -13.98 5.24
N ASP A 3 4.53 -13.16 6.28
CA ASP A 3 3.55 -13.31 7.34
C ASP A 3 2.23 -12.64 6.92
N LEU A 4 1.41 -13.38 6.16
CA LEU A 4 0.13 -12.91 5.64
C LEU A 4 -0.87 -12.52 6.76
N SER A 5 -0.62 -12.98 7.99
CA SER A 5 -1.40 -12.63 9.18
C SER A 5 -1.44 -11.11 9.44
N LYS A 6 -0.39 -10.39 9.04
CA LYS A 6 -0.21 -8.95 9.27
C LYS A 6 -0.62 -8.09 8.08
N VAL A 7 -1.06 -8.68 6.98
CA VAL A 7 -1.45 -7.94 5.78
C VAL A 7 -2.92 -7.59 5.87
N ILE A 8 -3.24 -6.30 5.75
CA ILE A 8 -4.61 -5.78 5.76
C ILE A 8 -5.09 -5.35 4.38
N GLY A 9 -4.16 -5.16 3.44
CA GLY A 9 -4.47 -4.73 2.07
C GLY A 9 -3.41 -5.15 1.06
N VAL A 10 -3.83 -5.30 -0.19
CA VAL A 10 -2.98 -5.69 -1.32
C VAL A 10 -3.26 -4.78 -2.51
N TYR A 11 -2.19 -4.28 -3.12
CA TYR A 11 -2.22 -3.58 -4.40
C TYR A 11 -1.32 -4.34 -5.39
N GLY A 12 -1.90 -4.79 -6.51
CA GLY A 12 -1.18 -5.58 -7.51
C GLY A 12 -0.33 -4.69 -8.41
N LEU A 13 0.98 -4.98 -8.48
CA LEU A 13 1.89 -4.31 -9.43
C LEU A 13 1.97 -5.08 -10.75
N CYS A 14 2.13 -6.40 -10.67
CA CYS A 14 2.18 -7.32 -11.79
C CYS A 14 1.79 -8.74 -11.34
N ASN A 15 1.88 -9.73 -12.25
CA ASN A 15 1.54 -11.12 -11.95
C ASN A 15 2.39 -11.76 -10.83
N THR A 16 3.59 -11.23 -10.55
CA THR A 16 4.50 -11.74 -9.51
C THR A 16 4.81 -10.72 -8.41
N GLY A 17 4.24 -9.52 -8.47
CA GLY A 17 4.62 -8.39 -7.64
C GLY A 17 3.40 -7.69 -7.06
N ALA A 18 3.41 -7.43 -5.76
CA ALA A 18 2.37 -6.67 -5.09
C ALA A 18 2.95 -5.78 -3.98
N VAL A 19 2.30 -4.65 -3.76
CA VAL A 19 2.45 -3.88 -2.53
C VAL A 19 1.52 -4.48 -1.49
N LEU A 20 2.08 -4.89 -0.36
CA LEU A 20 1.33 -5.35 0.79
C LEU A 20 1.26 -4.21 1.80
N VAL A 21 0.05 -3.88 2.23
CA VAL A 21 -0.24 -2.92 3.30
C VAL A 21 -0.43 -3.69 4.59
N HIS A 22 0.32 -3.32 5.62
CA HIS A 22 0.36 -3.99 6.92
C HIS A 22 -0.39 -3.21 8.00
N ALA A 23 -0.34 -1.87 7.93
CA ALA A 23 -1.01 -0.99 8.88
C ALA A 23 -1.26 0.38 8.25
N ILE A 24 -2.28 1.07 8.75
CA ILE A 24 -2.56 2.48 8.45
C ILE A 24 -2.63 3.21 9.79
N ASP A 25 -1.77 4.20 9.96
CA ASP A 25 -1.74 5.10 11.11
C ASP A 25 -2.42 6.41 10.70
N TYR A 26 -3.72 6.51 11.00
CA TYR A 26 -4.51 7.70 10.68
C TYR A 26 -4.06 8.96 11.44
N PRO A 27 -3.71 8.91 12.74
CA PRO A 27 -3.18 10.08 13.45
C PRO A 27 -1.92 10.69 12.84
N GLU A 28 -1.03 9.85 12.31
CA GLU A 28 0.25 10.28 11.74
C GLU A 28 0.25 10.35 10.20
N ASP A 29 -0.91 10.11 9.57
CA ASP A 29 -1.08 10.05 8.11
C ASP A 29 -0.02 9.17 7.43
N LYS A 30 0.19 7.95 7.94
CA LYS A 30 1.22 7.02 7.45
C LYS A 30 0.66 5.63 7.15
N VAL A 31 1.27 4.97 6.18
CA VAL A 31 0.96 3.59 5.79
C VAL A 31 2.21 2.74 5.89
N LEU A 32 2.13 1.61 6.61
CA LEU A 32 3.21 0.63 6.63
C LEU A 32 3.02 -0.31 5.44
N ALA A 33 3.93 -0.24 4.47
CA ALA A 33 3.84 -1.00 3.23
C ALA A 33 5.16 -1.67 2.84
N SER A 34 5.09 -2.72 2.02
CA SER A 34 6.25 -3.46 1.52
C SER A 34 5.99 -3.98 0.11
N ILE A 35 7.05 -4.19 -0.69
CA ILE A 35 6.96 -4.96 -1.93
C ILE A 35 7.14 -6.44 -1.58
N ASN A 36 6.17 -7.28 -1.95
CA ASN A 36 6.20 -8.73 -1.71
C ASN A 36 6.48 -9.14 -0.26
N GLY A 37 6.13 -8.31 0.72
CA GLY A 37 6.35 -8.59 2.14
C GLY A 37 7.78 -8.34 2.62
N GLU A 38 8.66 -7.79 1.77
CA GLU A 38 10.06 -7.54 2.09
C GLU A 38 10.26 -6.10 2.60
N ASN A 39 11.03 -5.96 3.69
CA ASN A 39 11.41 -4.70 4.32
C ASN A 39 10.27 -3.66 4.40
N PRO A 40 9.23 -3.90 5.23
CA PRO A 40 8.16 -2.93 5.43
C PRO A 40 8.69 -1.57 5.88
N GLN A 41 8.17 -0.51 5.29
CA GLN A 41 8.53 0.87 5.62
C GLN A 41 7.29 1.73 5.76
N TRP A 42 7.41 2.75 6.61
CA TRP A 42 6.37 3.76 6.79
C TRP A 42 6.45 4.77 5.65
N CYS A 43 5.37 4.86 4.89
CA CYS A 43 5.17 5.81 3.81
C CYS A 43 4.18 6.88 4.27
N GLU A 44 4.45 8.14 3.95
CA GLU A 44 3.51 9.23 4.22
C GLU A 44 2.33 9.15 3.23
N LEU A 45 1.12 9.36 3.74
CA LEU A 45 -0.05 9.60 2.91
C LEU A 45 0.09 10.96 2.25
N THR A 46 -0.32 11.02 0.99
CA THR A 46 -0.22 12.22 0.18
C THR A 46 -1.31 12.22 -0.88
N GLU A 47 -1.46 13.34 -1.57
CA GLU A 47 -2.32 13.49 -2.73
C GLU A 47 -1.42 13.65 -3.95
N ALA A 48 -1.62 12.82 -4.97
CA ALA A 48 -0.88 12.92 -6.22
C ALA A 48 -1.78 12.62 -7.41
N CYS A 49 -1.48 13.24 -8.54
CA CYS A 49 -2.06 12.87 -9.82
C CYS A 49 -1.41 11.58 -10.32
N ARG A 50 -2.23 10.66 -10.84
CA ARG A 50 -1.72 9.50 -11.56
C ARG A 50 -1.07 9.94 -12.87
N GLU A 51 -0.15 9.13 -13.38
CA GLU A 51 0.51 9.45 -14.64
C GLU A 51 -0.51 9.45 -15.79
N GLY A 52 -0.77 10.63 -16.35
CA GLY A 52 -1.75 10.81 -17.43
C GLY A 52 -3.16 11.21 -16.96
N GLU A 53 -3.36 11.42 -15.66
CA GLU A 53 -4.62 11.87 -15.08
C GLU A 53 -4.46 13.26 -14.44
N ASP A 54 -5.53 14.06 -14.44
CA ASP A 54 -5.55 15.40 -13.83
C ASP A 54 -6.22 15.37 -12.44
N GLU A 55 -6.78 14.23 -12.04
CA GLU A 55 -7.44 14.05 -10.75
C GLU A 55 -6.42 13.73 -9.65
N LEU A 56 -6.51 14.46 -8.54
CA LEU A 56 -5.74 14.19 -7.33
C LEU A 56 -6.36 13.01 -6.60
N GLU A 57 -5.56 11.96 -6.38
CA GLU A 57 -5.95 10.80 -5.60
C GLU A 57 -5.16 10.74 -4.30
N THR A 58 -5.82 10.33 -3.21
CA THR A 58 -5.15 10.05 -1.94
C THR A 58 -4.44 8.70 -2.04
N GLY A 59 -3.16 8.67 -1.72
CA GLY A 59 -2.33 7.49 -1.79
C GLY A 59 -1.04 7.66 -1.00
N PHE A 60 -0.05 6.84 -1.32
CA PHE A 60 1.29 6.95 -0.74
C PHE A 60 2.34 6.51 -1.76
N PHE A 61 3.57 6.99 -1.59
CA PHE A 61 4.71 6.54 -2.40
C PHE A 61 5.49 5.44 -1.69
N LEU A 62 5.71 4.33 -2.38
CA LEU A 62 6.63 3.28 -1.98
C LEU A 62 7.81 3.25 -2.95
N GLY A 63 8.90 3.94 -2.58
CA GLY A 63 9.98 4.24 -3.52
C GLY A 63 9.49 5.23 -4.59
N SER A 64 9.54 4.83 -5.87
CA SER A 64 9.05 5.63 -6.99
C SER A 64 7.62 5.27 -7.44
N ILE A 65 6.96 4.35 -6.73
CA ILE A 65 5.63 3.85 -7.12
C ILE A 65 4.58 4.59 -6.32
N PHE A 66 3.65 5.25 -6.99
CA PHE A 66 2.43 5.77 -6.37
C PHE A 66 1.40 4.65 -6.21
N VAL A 67 0.88 4.49 -5.00
CA VAL A 67 -0.16 3.52 -4.66
C VAL A 67 -1.40 4.27 -4.20
N PRO A 68 -2.47 4.34 -5.02
CA PRO A 68 -3.72 4.98 -4.62
C PRO A 68 -4.44 4.12 -3.57
N ILE A 69 -4.88 4.73 -2.47
CA ILE A 69 -5.56 4.04 -1.37
C ILE A 69 -6.84 3.35 -1.85
N CYS A 70 -7.55 3.96 -2.80
CA CYS A 70 -8.81 3.45 -3.34
C CYS A 70 -8.67 2.10 -4.06
N GLU A 71 -7.47 1.78 -4.58
CA GLU A 71 -7.19 0.51 -5.27
C GLU A 71 -6.55 -0.54 -4.36
N VAL A 72 -6.23 -0.18 -3.10
CA VAL A 72 -5.77 -1.15 -2.11
C VAL A 72 -6.95 -2.04 -1.74
N MET A 73 -6.91 -3.28 -2.23
CA MET A 73 -7.94 -4.28 -1.94
C MET A 73 -7.73 -4.83 -0.54
N ARG A 74 -8.78 -4.81 0.29
CA ARG A 74 -8.72 -5.39 1.63
C ARG A 74 -8.36 -6.87 1.57
N PHE A 75 -7.38 -7.25 2.38
CA PHE A 75 -6.96 -8.64 2.52
C PHE A 75 -7.62 -9.24 3.76
N TYR A 76 -8.42 -10.29 3.56
CA TYR A 76 -9.15 -10.98 4.63
C TYR A 76 -8.44 -12.26 5.11
N GLY A 77 -7.20 -12.52 4.65
CA GLY A 77 -6.41 -13.69 5.04
C GLY A 77 -5.51 -13.46 6.25
N GLY A 78 -5.57 -12.29 6.89
CA GLY A 78 -4.91 -12.01 8.15
C GLY A 78 -5.54 -12.81 9.29
N SER A 79 -4.75 -13.49 10.13
CA SER A 79 -5.26 -14.33 11.22
C SER A 79 -6.24 -13.57 12.12
N GLU A 80 -7.35 -14.21 12.47
CA GLU A 80 -8.23 -13.80 13.59
C GLU A 80 -7.47 -13.73 14.93
#